data_AF-A0A161Z2T2-F1
#
_entry.id   AF-A0A161Z2T2-F1
#
_cell.length_a   1.000
_cell.length_b   1.000
_cell.length_c   1.000
_cell.angle_alpha   90.00
_cell.angle_beta   90.00
_cell.angle_gamma   90.00
#
_symmetry.space_group_name_H-M   'P 1'
#
loop_
_entity.id
_entity.type
_entity.pdbx_description
1 polymer ?
#
loop_
_entity_poly.entity_id
_entity_poly.type
_entity_poly.pdbx_seq_one_letter_code
_entity_poly.pdbx_strand_id
1 'polypeptide(L)'
;MWRFADDCNAISRKNYPSMADLIQSNFSLLTRYNRPISPDNMSTEDRLNQMRGYKATLSNPNVSEEAKQNAQAMLNELGGDQPREELYQARGDQNKDPMRVSAGLKAAQHNPGVTEGGKQEAAEKMEGPGD
;
A
#
# COMPACT_ATOMS: atom_id res chain seq x y z
N MET A 1 59.14 43.16 1.96
CA MET A 1 57.91 43.72 2.56
C MET A 1 56.77 42.78 2.23
N TRP A 2 56.20 42.15 3.26
CA TRP A 2 55.14 41.15 3.17
C TRP A 2 53.78 41.81 2.88
N ARG A 3 53.07 41.39 1.83
CA ARG A 3 51.66 41.75 1.57
C ARG A 3 50.79 40.72 2.30
N PHE A 4 50.39 41.03 3.53
CA PHE A 4 49.57 40.14 4.38
C PHE A 4 48.25 40.81 4.84
N ALA A 5 47.78 41.85 4.16
CA ALA A 5 46.74 42.74 4.71
C ALA A 5 45.42 42.82 3.92
N ASP A 6 45.22 42.05 2.86
CA ASP A 6 44.02 42.21 2.02
C ASP A 6 42.91 41.14 2.22
N ASP A 7 43.15 40.08 3.00
CA ASP A 7 42.20 38.96 3.10
C ASP A 7 41.26 39.00 4.34
N CYS A 8 41.33 40.03 5.18
CA CYS A 8 40.48 40.10 6.39
C CYS A 8 39.06 40.63 6.13
N ASN A 9 38.78 41.28 4.99
CA ASN A 9 37.47 41.91 4.75
C ASN A 9 36.46 41.01 3.98
N ALA A 10 36.91 39.84 3.49
CA ALA A 10 36.05 38.92 2.73
C ALA A 10 35.24 37.96 3.62
N ILE A 11 35.63 37.76 4.88
CA ILE A 11 35.01 36.77 5.78
C ILE A 11 33.74 37.31 6.46
N SER A 12 33.55 38.64 6.51
CA SER A 12 32.48 39.28 7.30
C SER A 12 31.11 39.36 6.61
N ARG A 13 31.01 39.00 5.32
CA ARG A 13 29.72 38.95 4.59
C ARG A 13 29.23 37.53 4.33
N LYS A 14 29.36 36.65 5.31
CA LYS A 14 28.61 35.40 5.24
C LYS A 14 27.13 35.73 5.47
N ASN A 15 26.38 35.76 4.38
CA ASN A 15 24.92 35.97 4.39
C ASN A 15 24.28 34.71 4.98
N TYR A 16 24.23 34.66 6.31
CA TYR A 16 23.57 33.60 7.02
C TYR A 16 22.06 33.88 7.04
N PRO A 17 21.23 32.87 6.73
CA PRO A 17 19.79 33.03 6.82
C PRO A 17 19.41 33.47 8.23
N SER A 18 18.43 34.37 8.33
CA SER A 18 17.93 34.79 9.64
C SER A 18 17.27 33.61 10.34
N MET A 19 17.16 33.69 11.68
CA MET A 19 16.40 32.67 12.43
C MET A 19 14.96 32.54 11.91
N ALA A 20 14.34 33.63 11.46
CA ALA A 20 13.01 33.59 10.85
C ALA A 20 13.01 32.80 9.54
N ASP A 21 14.01 32.97 8.68
CA ASP A 21 14.14 32.23 7.42
C ASP A 21 14.41 30.74 7.66
N LEU A 22 15.21 30.40 8.68
CA LEU A 22 15.46 29.02 9.08
C LEU A 22 14.18 28.36 9.63
N ILE A 23 13.40 29.08 10.43
CA ILE A 23 12.12 28.60 10.95
C ILE A 23 11.12 28.42 9.81
N GLN A 24 11.01 29.38 8.89
CA GLN A 24 10.13 29.28 7.72
C GLN A 24 10.55 28.13 6.79
N SER A 25 11.85 27.96 6.57
CA SER A 25 12.40 26.85 5.79
C SER A 25 12.06 25.51 6.44
N ASN A 26 12.34 25.34 7.73
CA ASN A 26 12.01 24.11 8.46
C ASN A 26 10.51 23.84 8.49
N PHE A 27 9.67 24.86 8.67
CA PHE A 27 8.22 24.73 8.60
C PHE A 27 7.74 24.31 7.19
N SER A 28 8.32 24.89 6.14
CA SER A 28 8.04 24.51 4.74
C SER A 28 8.51 23.10 4.40
N LEU A 29 9.59 22.63 5.03
CA LEU A 29 10.10 21.27 4.86
C LEU A 29 9.21 20.28 5.59
N LEU A 30 8.82 20.57 6.83
CA LEU A 30 7.91 19.74 7.61
C LEU A 30 6.53 19.61 6.94
N THR A 31 6.00 20.67 6.35
CA THR A 31 4.73 20.61 5.61
C THR A 31 4.83 19.85 4.29
N ARG A 32 5.99 19.86 3.62
CA ARG A 32 6.24 19.04 2.42
C ARG A 32 6.39 17.55 2.74
N TYR A 33 7.07 17.21 3.83
CA TYR A 33 7.22 15.82 4.27
C TYR A 33 5.92 15.23 4.82
N ASN A 34 5.05 16.05 5.41
CA ASN A 34 3.71 15.64 5.86
C ASN A 34 2.62 15.81 4.78
N ARG A 35 2.99 15.90 3.50
CA ARG A 35 1.96 15.89 2.44
C ARG A 35 1.31 14.51 2.43
N PRO A 36 -0.01 14.39 2.67
CA PRO A 36 -0.68 13.12 2.55
C PRO A 36 -0.48 12.60 1.12
N ILE A 37 -0.06 11.34 1.00
CA ILE A 37 0.10 10.69 -0.30
C ILE A 37 -1.27 10.76 -0.97
N SER A 38 -1.40 11.58 -2.01
CA SER A 38 -2.66 11.73 -2.72
C SER A 38 -3.05 10.38 -3.33
N PRO A 39 -4.30 9.91 -3.15
CA PRO A 39 -4.71 8.58 -3.59
C PRO A 39 -4.56 8.37 -5.10
N ASP A 40 -4.57 9.44 -5.89
CA ASP A 40 -4.39 9.42 -7.35
C ASP A 40 -2.96 9.06 -7.82
N ASN A 41 -1.98 8.98 -6.91
CA ASN A 41 -0.59 8.61 -7.24
C ASN A 41 -0.09 7.36 -6.49
N MET A 42 -0.99 6.60 -5.84
CA MET A 42 -0.65 5.27 -5.34
C MET A 42 -1.09 4.21 -6.35
N SER A 43 -0.17 3.31 -6.70
CA SER A 43 -0.53 2.11 -7.45
C SER A 43 -1.59 1.31 -6.70
N THR A 44 -2.48 0.62 -7.42
CA THR A 44 -3.44 -0.31 -6.83
C THR A 44 -2.74 -1.36 -5.93
N GLU A 45 -1.52 -1.75 -6.28
CA GLU A 45 -0.72 -2.68 -5.47
C GLU A 45 -0.21 -2.03 -4.16
N ASP A 46 0.12 -0.74 -4.16
CA ASP A 46 0.55 -0.03 -2.96
C ASP A 46 -0.62 0.13 -1.97
N ARG A 47 -1.80 0.51 -2.48
CA ARG A 47 -3.03 0.53 -1.68
C ARG A 47 -3.29 -0.84 -1.06
N LEU A 48 -3.16 -1.92 -1.83
CA LEU A 48 -3.33 -3.29 -1.33
C LEU A 48 -2.33 -3.65 -0.24
N ASN A 49 -1.06 -3.34 -0.43
CA ASN A 49 -0.02 -3.65 0.53
C ASN A 49 -0.24 -2.90 1.85
N GLN A 50 -0.68 -1.64 1.79
CA GLN A 50 -1.07 -0.88 2.97
C GLN A 50 -2.25 -1.53 3.70
N MET A 51 -3.32 -1.90 2.98
CA MET A 51 -4.48 -2.55 3.58
C MET A 51 -4.13 -3.90 4.22
N ARG A 52 -3.26 -4.69 3.59
CA ARG A 52 -2.72 -5.93 4.18
C ARG A 52 -1.97 -5.65 5.47
N GLY A 53 -1.12 -4.62 5.48
CA GLY A 53 -0.38 -4.19 6.67
C GLY A 53 -1.32 -3.81 7.82
N TYR A 54 -2.32 -2.97 7.57
CA TYR A 54 -3.27 -2.58 8.61
C TYR A 54 -4.13 -3.74 9.11
N LYS A 55 -4.58 -4.66 8.24
CA LYS A 55 -5.27 -5.89 8.67
C LYS A 55 -4.36 -6.77 9.55
N ALA A 56 -3.08 -6.85 9.23
CA ALA A 56 -2.11 -7.57 10.07
C ALA A 56 -1.99 -6.93 11.46
N THR A 57 -1.92 -5.60 11.52
CA THR A 57 -1.91 -4.84 12.78
C THR A 57 -3.12 -5.14 13.66
N LEU A 58 -4.33 -5.22 13.09
CA LEU A 58 -5.55 -5.56 13.82
C LEU A 58 -5.51 -6.98 14.41
N SER A 59 -4.93 -7.94 13.69
CA SER A 59 -4.84 -9.34 14.12
C SER A 59 -3.73 -9.61 15.13
N ASN A 60 -2.77 -8.70 15.28
CA ASN A 60 -1.59 -8.93 16.11
C ASN A 60 -1.91 -8.69 17.59
N PRO A 61 -1.82 -9.71 18.47
CA PRO A 61 -2.10 -9.55 19.90
C PRO A 61 -1.08 -8.67 20.62
N ASN A 62 0.11 -8.47 20.05
CA ASN A 62 1.19 -7.67 20.64
C ASN A 62 1.13 -6.18 20.27
N VAL A 63 0.11 -5.75 19.52
CA VAL A 63 -0.09 -4.34 19.16
C VAL A 63 -1.05 -3.68 20.14
N SER A 64 -0.79 -2.41 20.49
CA SER A 64 -1.64 -1.63 21.38
C SER A 64 -3.02 -1.35 20.78
N GLU A 65 -4.00 -1.09 21.63
CA GLU A 65 -5.37 -0.83 21.18
C GLU A 65 -5.47 0.48 20.39
N GLU A 66 -4.69 1.51 20.75
CA GLU A 66 -4.63 2.78 20.01
C GLU A 66 -4.11 2.57 18.59
N ALA A 67 -3.08 1.73 18.43
CA ALA A 67 -2.53 1.40 17.13
C ALA A 67 -3.52 0.59 16.27
N LYS A 68 -4.32 -0.29 16.89
CA LYS A 68 -5.41 -1.00 16.20
C LYS A 68 -6.53 -0.05 15.77
N GLN A 69 -6.95 0.87 16.65
CA GLN A 69 -7.96 1.87 16.31
C GLN A 69 -7.51 2.75 15.14
N ASN A 70 -6.25 3.18 15.14
CA ASN A 70 -5.68 3.93 14.02
C ASN A 70 -5.66 3.08 12.73
N ALA A 71 -5.20 1.83 12.80
CA ALA A 71 -5.21 0.92 11.65
C ALA A 71 -6.63 0.72 11.08
N GLN A 72 -7.65 0.64 11.94
CA GLN A 72 -9.04 0.57 11.52
C GLN A 72 -9.52 1.83 10.81
N ALA A 73 -9.15 3.02 11.33
CA ALA A 73 -9.48 4.29 10.69
C ALA A 73 -8.84 4.41 9.29
N MET A 74 -7.56 4.07 9.17
CA MET A 74 -6.84 4.07 7.88
C MET A 74 -7.44 3.07 6.88
N LEU A 75 -7.87 1.88 7.35
CA LEU A 75 -8.55 0.91 6.50
C LEU A 75 -9.86 1.45 5.93
N ASN A 76 -10.64 2.18 6.74
CA ASN A 76 -11.89 2.78 6.30
C ASN A 76 -11.63 3.88 5.26
N GLU A 77 -10.60 4.70 5.44
CA GLU A 77 -10.19 5.75 4.51
C GLU A 77 -9.69 5.19 3.16
N LEU A 78 -8.97 4.07 3.19
CA LEU A 78 -8.46 3.41 1.99
C LEU A 78 -9.53 2.67 1.16
N GLY A 79 -10.80 2.65 1.61
CA GLY A 79 -11.93 2.02 0.92
C GLY A 79 -12.34 0.65 1.48
N GLY A 80 -11.91 0.28 2.68
CA GLY A 80 -12.35 -0.94 3.35
C GLY A 80 -12.03 -2.22 2.54
N ASP A 81 -13.05 -3.02 2.24
CA ASP A 81 -12.94 -4.26 1.45
C ASP A 81 -12.96 -4.04 -0.08
N GLN A 82 -12.93 -2.79 -0.56
CA GLN A 82 -12.89 -2.45 -1.99
C GLN A 82 -11.49 -2.32 -2.64
N PRO A 83 -10.60 -3.34 -2.56
CA PRO A 83 -9.51 -3.47 -3.54
C PRO A 83 -9.72 -4.65 -4.47
N ARG A 84 -10.63 -5.57 -4.13
CA ARG A 84 -10.61 -6.93 -4.71
C ARG A 84 -10.90 -6.92 -6.21
N GLU A 85 -11.93 -6.20 -6.65
CA GLU A 85 -12.36 -6.16 -8.05
C GLU A 85 -11.40 -5.35 -8.93
N GLU A 86 -10.98 -4.18 -8.50
CA GLU A 86 -10.02 -3.33 -9.24
C GLU A 86 -8.67 -4.05 -9.41
N LEU A 87 -8.22 -4.83 -8.41
CA LEU A 87 -7.04 -5.70 -8.51
C LEU A 87 -7.25 -6.91 -9.43
N TYR A 88 -8.44 -7.53 -9.46
CA TYR A 88 -8.72 -8.62 -10.40
C TYR A 88 -8.63 -8.13 -11.85
N GLN A 89 -9.07 -6.89 -12.09
CA GLN A 89 -8.93 -6.24 -13.39
C GLN A 89 -7.47 -5.87 -13.69
N ALA A 90 -6.77 -5.23 -12.73
CA ALA A 90 -5.40 -4.75 -12.92
C ALA A 90 -4.35 -5.88 -13.07
N ARG A 91 -4.56 -7.05 -12.42
CA ARG A 91 -3.68 -8.22 -12.57
C ARG A 91 -3.84 -8.95 -13.90
N GLY A 92 -4.78 -8.55 -14.76
CA GLY A 92 -5.04 -9.24 -16.04
C GLY A 92 -5.67 -10.63 -15.86
N ASP A 93 -6.28 -10.89 -14.70
CA ASP A 93 -6.81 -12.19 -14.28
C ASP A 93 -8.15 -12.55 -14.97
N GLN A 94 -8.55 -11.74 -15.96
CA GLN A 94 -9.70 -11.96 -16.86
C GLN A 94 -9.43 -13.10 -17.87
N ASN A 95 -8.15 -13.35 -18.20
CA ASN A 95 -7.74 -14.40 -19.14
C ASN A 95 -7.21 -15.64 -18.40
N LYS A 96 -8.00 -16.20 -17.49
CA LYS A 96 -7.66 -17.48 -16.86
C LYS A 96 -7.66 -18.56 -17.93
N ASP A 97 -6.55 -19.27 -18.04
CA ASP A 97 -6.43 -20.44 -18.91
C ASP A 97 -7.50 -21.48 -18.51
N PRO A 98 -8.44 -21.83 -19.42
CA PRO A 98 -9.50 -22.80 -19.14
C PRO A 98 -8.96 -24.15 -18.66
N MET A 99 -7.76 -24.55 -19.11
CA MET A 99 -7.12 -25.78 -18.62
C MET A 99 -6.69 -25.66 -17.16
N ARG A 100 -6.23 -24.49 -16.71
CA ARG A 100 -5.86 -24.28 -15.30
C ARG A 100 -7.10 -24.21 -14.41
N VAL A 101 -8.19 -23.63 -14.91
CA VAL A 101 -9.48 -23.57 -14.19
C VAL A 101 -10.03 -24.99 -14.00
N SER A 102 -10.14 -25.76 -15.08
CA SER A 102 -10.58 -27.15 -15.01
C SER A 102 -9.64 -28.00 -14.14
N ALA A 103 -8.32 -27.87 -14.25
CA ALA A 103 -7.40 -28.58 -13.35
C ALA A 103 -7.64 -28.24 -11.86
N GLY A 104 -7.90 -26.96 -11.54
CA GLY A 104 -8.19 -26.52 -10.18
C GLY A 104 -9.52 -27.08 -9.64
N LEU A 105 -10.58 -27.08 -10.46
CA LEU A 105 -11.86 -27.68 -10.09
C LEU A 105 -11.73 -29.20 -9.87
N LYS A 106 -10.91 -29.89 -10.67
CA LYS A 106 -10.63 -31.32 -10.50
C LYS A 106 -9.94 -31.58 -9.17
N ALA A 107 -8.95 -30.76 -8.84
CA ALA A 107 -8.24 -30.86 -7.59
C ALA A 107 -9.18 -30.63 -6.41
N ALA A 108 -10.10 -29.66 -6.50
CA ALA A 108 -11.09 -29.41 -5.45
C ALA A 108 -12.01 -30.61 -5.21
N GLN A 109 -12.48 -31.31 -6.26
CA GLN A 109 -13.32 -32.50 -6.13
C GLN A 109 -12.64 -33.65 -5.36
N HIS A 110 -11.33 -33.81 -5.53
CA HIS A 110 -10.58 -34.90 -4.89
C HIS A 110 -9.91 -34.50 -3.58
N ASN A 111 -9.95 -33.22 -3.20
CA ASN A 111 -9.28 -32.76 -2.00
C ASN A 111 -10.10 -33.15 -0.74
N PRO A 112 -9.54 -33.95 0.19
CA PRO A 112 -10.24 -34.34 1.41
C PRO A 112 -10.51 -33.15 2.36
N GLY A 113 -9.79 -32.04 2.20
CA GLY A 113 -10.00 -30.80 2.95
C GLY A 113 -11.10 -29.90 2.38
N VAL A 114 -11.71 -30.26 1.25
CA VAL A 114 -12.86 -29.54 0.68
C VAL A 114 -14.15 -30.21 1.17
N THR A 115 -15.14 -29.39 1.52
CA THR A 115 -16.45 -29.87 1.96
C THR A 115 -17.19 -30.58 0.82
N GLU A 116 -18.11 -31.48 1.14
CA GLU A 116 -18.90 -32.17 0.11
C GLU A 116 -19.65 -31.19 -0.81
N GLY A 117 -20.23 -30.12 -0.27
CA GLY A 117 -20.85 -29.06 -1.07
C GLY A 117 -19.86 -28.35 -2.00
N GLY A 118 -18.63 -28.11 -1.53
CA GLY A 118 -17.58 -27.50 -2.37
C GLY A 118 -17.11 -28.42 -3.50
N LYS A 119 -17.12 -29.75 -3.29
CA LYS A 119 -16.82 -30.73 -4.33
C LYS A 119 -17.93 -30.79 -5.38
N GLN A 120 -19.19 -30.77 -4.94
CA GLN A 120 -20.36 -30.75 -5.83
C GLN A 120 -20.37 -29.49 -6.70
N GLU A 121 -20.17 -28.31 -6.10
CA GLU A 121 -20.08 -27.05 -6.84
C GLU A 121 -18.94 -27.07 -7.87
N ALA A 122 -17.81 -27.70 -7.53
CA ALA A 122 -16.69 -27.85 -8.46
C ALA A 122 -17.00 -28.82 -9.61
N ALA A 123 -17.87 -29.81 -9.41
CA ALA A 123 -18.36 -30.70 -10.46
C ALA A 123 -19.36 -30.00 -11.38
N GLU A 124 -20.34 -29.30 -10.82
CA GLU A 124 -21.32 -28.52 -11.59
C GLU A 124 -20.65 -27.47 -12.48
N LYS A 125 -19.63 -26.77 -11.94
CA LYS A 125 -18.83 -25.79 -12.71
C LYS A 125 -17.97 -26.41 -13.82
N MET A 126 -17.67 -27.70 -13.75
CA MET A 126 -16.93 -28.43 -14.79
C MET A 126 -17.81 -28.94 -15.91
N GLU A 127 -19.03 -29.38 -15.59
CA GLU A 127 -19.96 -29.93 -16.58
C GLU A 127 -20.53 -28.84 -17.51
N GLY A 128 -20.43 -27.57 -17.09
CA GLY A 128 -20.95 -26.43 -17.85
C GLY A 128 -22.48 -26.45 -17.93
N PRO A 129 -23.13 -25.34 -18.29
CA PRO A 129 -24.50 -25.42 -18.80
C PRO A 129 -24.44 -26.27 -20.08
N GLY A 130 -25.03 -27.46 -20.06
CA GLY A 130 -25.22 -28.23 -21.28
C GLY A 130 -26.06 -27.45 -22.26
N ASP A 131 -25.45 -27.01 -23.36
CA ASP A 131 -26.08 -26.49 -24.58
C ASP A 131 -25.37 -27.09 -25.80
#